data_AF-A0AAW3YS79-F1
#
_entry.id   AF-A0AAW3YS79-F1
#
_cell.length_a   1.000
_cell.length_b   1.000
_cell.length_c   1.000
_cell.angle_alpha   90.00
_cell.angle_beta   90.00
_cell.angle_gamma   90.00
#
_symmetry.space_group_name_H-M   'P 1'
#
loop_
_entity.id
_entity.type
_entity.pdbx_description
1 polymer ?
#
loop_
_entity_poly.entity_id
_entity_poly.type
_entity_poly.pdbx_seq_one_letter_code
_entity_poly.pdbx_strand_id
1 'polypeptide(L)'
;MLSKIHSHLVVRQYASEDVSLSGDLNDFVLIAARREDPDTLFFQHRLRIEGNTELGLHVKNLMDSIELESMPSILRFGVLRLAEFIKAGQKEGVDQHDRALSSC
;
A
#
# COMPACT_ATOMS: atom_id res chain seq x y z
N MET A 1 -13.43 2.38 0.88
CA MET A 1 -13.98 2.85 -0.41
C MET A 1 -13.71 4.34 -0.56
N LEU A 2 -13.28 4.80 -1.75
CA LEU A 2 -12.98 6.20 -2.03
C LEU A 2 -14.04 6.77 -2.98
N SER A 3 -14.62 7.91 -2.62
CA SER A 3 -15.59 8.63 -3.46
C SER A 3 -15.15 10.08 -3.62
N LYS A 4 -15.31 10.65 -4.82
CA LYS A 4 -15.01 12.08 -5.06
C LYS A 4 -16.30 12.88 -4.90
N ILE A 5 -16.30 13.85 -3.98
CA ILE A 5 -17.42 14.79 -3.80
C ILE A 5 -16.89 16.18 -4.13
N HIS A 6 -17.31 16.73 -5.28
CA HIS A 6 -16.75 17.94 -5.89
C HIS A 6 -15.24 17.82 -6.14
N SER A 7 -14.42 18.37 -5.24
CA SER A 7 -12.94 18.40 -5.30
C SER A 7 -12.27 17.70 -4.13
N HIS A 8 -13.04 17.01 -3.28
CA HIS A 8 -12.53 16.34 -2.09
C HIS A 8 -12.64 14.82 -2.23
N LEU A 9 -11.57 14.13 -1.83
CA LEU A 9 -11.55 12.68 -1.70
C LEU A 9 -12.06 12.30 -0.31
N VAL A 10 -13.09 11.45 -0.25
CA VAL A 10 -13.70 11.03 1.02
C VAL A 10 -13.55 9.53 1.18
N VAL A 11 -13.08 9.12 2.36
CA VAL A 11 -13.02 7.71 2.77
C VAL A 11 -14.34 7.33 3.43
N ARG A 12 -15.01 6.29 2.91
CA ARG A 12 -16.25 5.75 3.49
C ARG A 12 -16.13 4.25 3.72
N GLN A 13 -16.80 3.79 4.78
CA GLN A 13 -16.87 2.37 5.15
C GLN A 13 -17.85 1.60 4.24
N TYR A 14 -18.96 2.23 3.86
CA TYR A 14 -19.96 1.68 2.93
C TYR A 14 -20.48 2.78 2.00
N ALA A 15 -20.16 2.71 0.72
CA ALA A 15 -20.65 3.63 -0.32
C ALA A 15 -20.46 2.98 -1.71
N SER A 16 -21.19 3.46 -2.73
CA SER A 16 -20.78 3.23 -4.12
C SER A 16 -19.51 4.03 -4.39
N GLU A 17 -18.39 3.36 -4.58
CA GLU A 17 -17.12 3.99 -4.89
C GLU A 17 -16.95 4.30 -6.38
N ASP A 18 -16.30 5.42 -6.68
CA ASP A 18 -15.84 5.72 -8.04
C ASP A 18 -14.50 5.00 -8.33
N VAL A 19 -13.74 4.73 -7.26
CA VAL A 19 -12.47 4.00 -7.29
C VAL A 19 -12.26 3.22 -5.98
N SER A 20 -11.80 1.98 -6.10
CA SER A 20 -11.40 1.14 -4.98
C SER A 20 -9.88 0.94 -4.98
N LEU A 21 -9.28 0.95 -3.79
CA LEU A 21 -7.88 0.59 -3.56
C LEU A 21 -7.89 -0.60 -2.60
N SER A 22 -7.25 -1.69 -2.98
CA SER A 22 -7.20 -2.91 -2.18
C SER A 22 -5.81 -3.54 -2.22
N GLY A 23 -5.44 -4.19 -1.12
CA GLY A 23 -4.12 -4.77 -0.90
C GLY A 23 -4.00 -5.26 0.54
N ASP A 24 -2.90 -5.93 0.86
CA ASP A 24 -2.63 -6.34 2.23
C ASP A 24 -2.28 -5.12 3.11
N LEU A 25 -2.65 -5.16 4.39
CA LEU A 25 -2.33 -4.09 5.32
C LEU A 25 -0.82 -3.84 5.42
N ASN A 26 -0.02 -4.91 5.39
CA ASN A 26 1.43 -4.81 5.44
C ASN A 26 1.97 -4.01 4.25
N ASP A 27 1.38 -4.19 3.07
CA ASP A 27 1.79 -3.48 1.86
C ASP A 27 1.50 -1.99 1.98
N PHE A 28 0.34 -1.61 2.54
CA PHE A 28 0.04 -0.20 2.83
C PHE A 28 0.99 0.41 3.86
N VAL A 29 1.39 -0.34 4.90
CA VAL A 29 2.40 0.11 5.86
C VAL A 29 3.76 0.30 5.19
N LEU A 30 4.17 -0.61 4.30
CA LEU A 30 5.43 -0.51 3.58
C LEU A 30 5.45 0.68 2.61
N ILE A 31 4.33 0.99 1.94
CA ILE A 31 4.18 2.21 1.13
C ILE A 31 4.32 3.46 2.02
N ALA A 32 3.57 3.52 3.13
CA ALA A 32 3.61 4.67 4.05
C ALA A 32 5.01 4.89 4.65
N ALA A 33 5.76 3.81 4.86
CA ALA A 33 7.14 3.83 5.32
C ALA A 33 8.18 4.05 4.20
N ARG A 34 7.74 4.29 2.95
CA ARG A 34 8.61 4.42 1.76
C ARG A 34 9.58 3.24 1.58
N ARG A 35 9.18 2.04 2.03
CA ARG A 35 9.94 0.79 1.88
C ARG A 35 9.57 0.01 0.62
N GLU A 36 8.38 0.26 0.09
CA GLU A 36 7.89 -0.24 -1.19
C GLU A 36 7.23 0.91 -1.96
N ASP A 37 7.21 0.78 -3.29
CA ASP A 37 6.57 1.72 -4.19
C ASP A 37 5.17 1.19 -4.60
N PRO A 38 4.11 2.01 -4.59
CA PRO A 38 2.78 1.59 -5.05
C PRO A 38 2.78 1.05 -6.49
N ASP A 39 3.62 1.56 -7.40
CA ASP A 39 3.76 1.03 -8.76
C ASP A 39 4.32 -0.39 -8.74
N THR A 40 5.37 -0.62 -7.94
CA THR A 40 5.97 -1.95 -7.79
C THR A 40 4.93 -2.95 -7.29
N LEU A 41 4.16 -2.57 -6.27
CA LEU A 41 3.12 -3.43 -5.70
C LEU A 41 1.95 -3.65 -6.67
N PHE A 42 1.62 -2.66 -7.49
CA PHE A 42 0.62 -2.80 -8.55
C PHE A 42 1.06 -3.81 -9.62
N PHE A 43 2.29 -3.71 -10.11
CA PHE A 43 2.85 -4.67 -11.08
C PHE A 43 3.01 -6.08 -10.49
N GLN A 44 3.21 -6.20 -9.18
CA GLN A 44 3.24 -7.49 -8.46
C GLN A 44 1.84 -8.03 -8.12
N HIS A 45 0.76 -7.37 -8.53
CA HIS A 45 -0.63 -7.72 -8.18
C HIS A 45 -0.94 -7.73 -6.67
N ARG A 46 -0.09 -7.09 -5.87
CA ARG A 46 -0.24 -6.93 -4.41
C ARG A 46 -1.07 -5.71 -4.05
N LEU A 47 -1.00 -4.68 -4.88
CA LEU A 47 -1.88 -3.52 -4.85
C LEU A 47 -2.82 -3.57 -6.04
N ARG A 48 -4.11 -3.37 -5.81
CA ARG A 48 -5.12 -3.31 -6.87
C ARG A 48 -5.91 -2.02 -6.79
N ILE A 49 -6.05 -1.37 -7.94
CA ILE A 49 -6.85 -0.16 -8.15
C ILE A 49 -7.93 -0.52 -9.17
N GLU A 50 -9.20 -0.48 -8.78
CA GLU A 50 -10.34 -0.77 -9.67
C GLU A 50 -11.30 0.43 -9.72
N GLY A 51 -12.02 0.58 -10.83
CA GLY A 51 -12.96 1.68 -11.06
C GLY A 51 -12.45 2.68 -12.10
N ASN A 52 -12.70 3.97 -11.88
CA ASN A 52 -12.33 5.03 -12.83
C ASN A 52 -10.80 5.23 -12.85
N THR A 53 -10.19 5.07 -14.03
CA THR A 53 -8.74 5.19 -14.23
C THR A 53 -8.17 6.57 -13.90
N GLU A 54 -8.87 7.65 -14.23
CA GLU A 54 -8.43 9.02 -13.95
C GLU A 54 -8.37 9.27 -12.44
N LEU A 55 -9.39 8.84 -11.70
CA LEU A 55 -9.40 8.89 -10.24
C LEU A 55 -8.36 7.96 -9.63
N GLY A 56 -8.16 6.77 -10.21
CA GLY A 56 -7.09 5.85 -9.82
C GLY A 56 -5.71 6.50 -9.90
N LEU A 57 -5.44 7.24 -10.98
CA LEU A 57 -4.18 7.99 -11.13
C LEU A 57 -4.05 9.10 -10.09
N HIS A 58 -5.13 9.82 -9.77
CA HIS A 58 -5.11 10.81 -8.70
C HIS A 58 -4.82 10.21 -7.32
N VAL A 59 -5.41 9.05 -7.01
CA VAL A 59 -5.16 8.33 -5.75
C VAL A 59 -3.71 7.87 -5.68
N LYS A 60 -3.16 7.33 -6.78
CA LYS A 60 -1.74 6.96 -6.86
C LYS A 60 -0.85 8.17 -6.58
N ASN A 61 -1.05 9.28 -7.28
CA ASN A 61 -0.25 10.49 -7.09
C ASN A 61 -0.33 11.02 -5.65
N LEU A 62 -1.48 10.86 -4.98
CA LEU A 62 -1.62 11.18 -3.56
C LEU A 62 -0.76 10.26 -2.69
N MET A 63 -0.74 8.96 -2.93
CA MET A 63 0.13 8.02 -2.21
C MET A 63 1.62 8.33 -2.43
N ASP A 64 2.00 8.68 -3.67
CA ASP A 64 3.37 9.08 -4.00
C ASP A 64 3.81 10.38 -3.33
N SER A 65 2.87 11.25 -2.97
CA SER A 65 3.13 12.52 -2.31
C SER A 65 3.36 12.43 -0.80
N ILE A 66 3.22 11.24 -0.19
CA ILE A 66 3.35 11.06 1.27
C ILE A 66 4.79 11.30 1.74
N GLU A 67 5.07 12.45 2.33
CA GLU A 67 6.39 12.76 2.88
C GLU A 67 6.51 12.29 4.33
N LEU A 68 7.39 11.33 4.62
CA LEU A 68 7.65 10.82 5.97
C LEU A 68 8.05 11.94 6.95
N GLU A 69 8.89 12.87 6.50
CA GLU A 69 9.39 13.98 7.31
C GLU A 69 8.29 14.98 7.69
N SER A 70 7.19 15.03 6.92
CA SER A 70 6.03 15.87 7.23
C SER A 70 5.12 15.26 8.30
N MET A 71 5.31 13.97 8.64
CA MET A 71 4.48 13.27 9.61
C MET A 71 4.83 13.67 11.05
N PRO A 72 3.82 13.75 11.95
CA PRO A 72 4.07 13.84 13.38
C PRO A 72 5.00 12.74 13.86
N SER A 73 5.99 13.08 14.71
CA SER A 73 7.07 12.17 15.13
C SER A 73 6.60 10.81 15.63
N ILE A 74 5.47 10.77 16.35
CA ILE A 74 4.86 9.55 16.88
C ILE A 74 4.38 8.63 15.75
N LEU A 75 3.68 9.20 14.75
CA LEU A 75 3.18 8.46 13.61
C LEU A 75 4.34 7.95 12.75
N ARG A 76 5.32 8.81 12.47
CA ARG A 76 6.52 8.42 11.71
C ARG A 76 7.24 7.26 12.38
N PHE A 77 7.51 7.36 13.69
CA PHE A 77 8.18 6.30 14.44
C PHE A 77 7.37 4.99 14.41
N GLY A 78 6.05 5.06 14.63
CA GLY A 78 5.17 3.89 14.59
C GLY A 78 5.19 3.19 13.24
N VAL A 79 5.01 3.93 12.14
CA VAL A 79 5.02 3.41 10.77
C VAL A 79 6.36 2.76 10.43
N LEU A 80 7.48 3.44 10.75
CA LEU A 80 8.81 2.87 10.53
C LEU A 80 9.03 1.60 11.33
N ARG A 81 8.62 1.56 12.59
CA ARG A 81 8.79 0.38 13.45
C ARG A 81 8.00 -0.83 12.94
N LEU A 82 6.78 -0.61 12.47
CA LEU A 82 5.95 -1.65 11.85
C LEU A 82 6.56 -2.14 10.54
N ALA A 83 7.06 -1.24 9.71
CA ALA A 83 7.71 -1.62 8.45
C ALA A 83 8.95 -2.50 8.67
N GLU A 84 9.79 -2.18 9.66
CA GLU A 84 10.93 -3.04 10.03
C GLU A 84 10.48 -4.41 10.51
N PHE A 85 9.41 -4.48 11.30
CA PHE A 85 8.85 -5.74 11.77
C PHE A 85 8.33 -6.61 10.60
N ILE A 86 7.58 -6.00 9.68
CA ILE A 86 7.07 -6.67 8.47
C ILE A 86 8.23 -7.22 7.63
N LYS A 87 9.25 -6.41 7.36
CA LYS A 87 10.43 -6.82 6.57
C LYS A 87 11.24 -7.93 7.25
N ALA A 88 11.33 -7.92 8.58
CA ALA A 88 11.95 -9.00 9.32
C ALA A 88 11.16 -10.31 9.16
N GLY A 89 9.83 -10.27 9.34
CA GLY A 89 8.98 -11.45 9.19
C GLY A 89 8.91 -12.01 7.76
N GLN A 90 9.00 -11.15 6.73
CA GLN A 90 9.03 -11.61 5.33
C GLN A 90 10.31 -12.38 4.96
N LYS A 91 11.46 -12.06 5.59
CA LYS A 91 12.71 -12.81 5.35
C LYS A 91 12.64 -14.26 5.81
N GLU A 92 11.79 -14.58 6.78
CA GLU A 92 11.64 -15.94 7.30
C GLU A 92 10.73 -16.82 6.40
N GLY A 93 9.87 -16.21 5.58
CA GLY A 93 8.92 -16.91 4.71
C GLY A 93 9.40 -17.19 3.28
N VAL A 94 10.43 -16.49 2.79
CA VAL A 94 10.96 -16.69 1.42
C VAL A 94 11.80 -17.98 1.30
N ASP A 95 12.36 -18.49 2.41
CA ASP A 95 13.12 -19.76 2.42
C ASP A 95 12.23 -21.02 2.26
N GLN A 96 10.91 -20.90 2.33
CA GLN A 96 10.00 -22.06 2.21
C GLN A 96 9.52 -22.34 0.77
N HIS A 97 9.53 -21.36 -0.14
CA HIS A 97 9.09 -21.60 -1.53
C HIS A 97 10.18 -22.12 -2.47
N ASP A 98 11.47 -21.98 -2.11
CA ASP A 98 12.59 -22.41 -2.97
C ASP A 98 12.98 -23.90 -2.72
N ARG A 99 12.58 -24.48 -1.59
CA ARG A 99 12.83 -25.91 -1.30
C ARG A 99 11.91 -26.88 -2.02
N ALA A 100 10.81 -26.41 -2.60
CA ALA A 100 9.88 -27.27 -3.35
C ALA A 100 10.29 -27.46 -4.83
N LEU A 101 11.21 -26.65 -5.36
CA LEU A 101 11.64 -26.72 -6.77
C LEU A 101 13.03 -27.36 -6.99
N SER A 102 13.75 -27.73 -5.92
CA SER A 102 15.05 -28.43 -6.00
C SER A 102 14.97 -29.95 -5.79
N SER A 103 13.79 -30.57 -5.89
CA SER A 103 13.61 -32.02 -5.75
C SER A 103 12.99 -32.69 -6.98
N CYS A 104 13.36 -32.25 -8.18
CA CYS A 104 13.14 -32.99 -9.42
C CYS A 104 14.44 -33.09 -10.21
#